data_AF-A0A946RGN2-F1
#
_entry.id   AF-A0A946RGN2-F1
#
_cell.length_a   1.000
_cell.length_b   1.000
_cell.length_c   1.000
_cell.angle_alpha   90.00
_cell.angle_beta   90.00
_cell.angle_gamma   90.00
#
_symmetry.space_group_name_H-M   'P 1'
#
loop_
_entity.id
_entity.type
_entity.pdbx_description
1 polymer ?
#
loop_
_entity_poly.entity_id
_entity_poly.type
_entity_poly.pdbx_seq_one_letter_code
_entity_poly.pdbx_strand_id
1 'polypeptide(L)' 'IVKFDVNGLYLYKCSPHAMMAMAGLIQVSDASNKADMEKAVMKFESSVMIPAAKTRMSDLFTKNIK' A
#
# COMPACT_ATOMS: atom_id res chain seq x y z
N ILE A 1 -7.63 18.48 -6.75
CA ILE A 1 -7.30 18.22 -5.33
C ILE A 1 -7.76 16.83 -4.98
N VAL A 2 -6.93 16.03 -4.30
CA VAL A 2 -7.35 14.74 -3.73
C VAL A 2 -7.69 14.99 -2.26
N LYS A 3 -8.83 14.49 -1.81
CA LYS A 3 -9.33 14.66 -0.44
C LYS A 3 -9.55 13.30 0.19
N PHE A 4 -9.12 13.15 1.45
CA PHE A 4 -9.22 11.92 2.22
C PHE A 4 -10.15 12.17 3.42
N ASP A 5 -11.45 12.01 3.21
CA ASP A 5 -12.48 12.29 4.23
C ASP A 5 -12.95 11.05 5.00
N VAL A 6 -12.56 9.85 4.55
CA VAL A 6 -12.95 8.59 5.20
C VAL A 6 -11.73 8.01 5.91
N ASN A 7 -11.91 7.61 7.17
CA ASN A 7 -10.86 6.98 7.95
C ASN A 7 -10.42 5.65 7.33
N GLY A 8 -9.17 5.27 7.58
CA GLY A 8 -8.61 4.01 7.15
C GLY A 8 -7.35 4.17 6.31
N LEU A 9 -6.95 3.06 5.71
CA LEU A 9 -5.76 2.94 4.88
C LEU A 9 -6.10 3.01 3.40
N TYR A 10 -5.26 3.73 2.67
CA TYR A 10 -5.35 3.89 1.22
C TYR A 10 -4.03 3.45 0.59
N LEU A 11 -4.11 2.51 -0.35
CA LEU A 11 -2.98 2.15 -1.22
C LEU A 11 -3.08 2.98 -2.50
N TYR A 12 -2.07 3.79 -2.76
CA TYR A 12 -1.93 4.50 -4.04
C TYR A 12 -0.76 3.94 -4.84
N LYS A 13 -0.88 3.95 -6.17
CA LYS A 13 0.17 3.50 -7.08
C LYS A 13 0.33 4.46 -8.25
N CYS A 14 1.55 4.57 -8.76
CA CYS A 14 1.81 5.19 -10.05
C CYS A 14 1.65 4.12 -11.13
N SER A 15 0.59 4.19 -11.93
CA SER A 15 0.22 3.16 -12.93
C SER A 15 1.38 2.68 -13.82
N PRO A 16 2.16 3.53 -14.50
CA PRO A 16 3.25 3.06 -15.36
C PRO A 16 4.39 2.39 -14.58
N HIS A 17 4.52 2.66 -13.28
CA HIS A 17 5.60 2.17 -12.42
C HIS A 17 5.11 1.17 -11.36
N ALA A 18 3.89 0.65 -11.49
CA ALA A 18 3.30 -0.28 -10.53
C ALA A 18 4.10 -1.58 -10.43
N MET A 19 4.54 -2.12 -11.56
CA MET A 19 5.41 -3.31 -11.61
C MET A 19 6.80 -3.07 -11.01
N MET A 20 7.19 -1.80 -10.83
CA MET A 20 8.44 -1.37 -10.19
C MET A 20 8.23 -0.99 -8.71
N ALA A 21 7.07 -1.35 -8.13
CA ALA A 21 6.69 -1.03 -6.75
C ALA A 21 6.63 0.47 -6.42
N MET A 22 6.30 1.34 -7.40
CA MET A 22 6.02 2.75 -7.11
C MET A 22 4.59 2.91 -6.56
N ALA A 23 4.46 2.61 -5.28
CA ALA A 23 3.23 2.73 -4.52
C ALA A 23 3.52 3.22 -3.10
N GLY A 24 2.47 3.58 -2.38
CA GLY A 24 2.55 3.97 -0.99
C GLY A 24 1.22 3.79 -0.27
N LEU A 25 1.28 3.96 1.05
CA LEU A 25 0.15 3.88 1.95
C LEU A 25 -0.12 5.25 2.56
N ILE A 26 -1.40 5.57 2.73
CA ILE A 26 -1.85 6.75 3.46
C ILE A 26 -2.78 6.24 4.56
N GLN A 27 -2.48 6.57 5.81
CA GLN A 27 -3.38 6.32 6.94
C GLN A 27 -4.11 7.62 7.28
N VAL A 28 -5.44 7.52 7.36
CA VAL A 28 -6.32 8.63 7.75
C VAL A 28 -6.95 8.27 9.08
N SER A 29 -6.47 8.93 10.14
CA SER A 29 -6.85 8.62 11.52
C SER A 29 -6.52 7.17 11.90
N ASP A 30 -7.49 6.25 11.84
CA ASP A 30 -7.35 4.87 12.25
C ASP A 30 -7.01 3.91 11.08
N ALA A 31 -6.74 2.65 11.42
CA ALA A 31 -6.51 1.57 10.47
C ALA A 31 -7.69 0.57 10.48
N SER A 32 -8.94 1.08 10.49
CA SER A 32 -10.16 0.26 10.56
C SER A 32 -10.26 -0.84 9.49
N ASN A 33 -9.61 -0.66 8.34
CA ASN A 33 -9.56 -1.63 7.24
C ASN A 33 -8.23 -2.41 7.14
N LYS A 34 -7.45 -2.52 8.22
CA LYS A 34 -6.11 -3.14 8.23
C LYS A 34 -6.07 -4.53 7.59
N ALA A 35 -7.00 -5.41 7.96
CA ALA A 35 -7.04 -6.79 7.45
C ALA A 35 -7.27 -6.87 5.94
N ASP A 36 -8.08 -5.96 5.38
CA ASP A 36 -8.30 -5.91 3.93
C ASP A 36 -7.15 -5.22 3.20
N MET A 37 -6.52 -4.24 3.85
CA MET A 37 -5.32 -3.60 3.31
C MET A 37 -4.15 -4.58 3.21
N GLU A 38 -3.98 -5.47 4.18
CA GLU A 38 -2.93 -6.50 4.14
C GLU A 38 -3.08 -7.40 2.90
N LYS A 39 -4.31 -7.84 2.60
CA LYS A 39 -4.62 -8.60 1.37
C LYS A 39 -4.35 -7.77 0.11
N ALA A 40 -4.68 -6.49 0.12
CA ALA A 40 -4.45 -5.58 -1.00
C ALA A 40 -2.95 -5.35 -1.25
N VAL A 41 -2.14 -5.24 -0.19
CA VAL A 41 -0.68 -5.16 -0.26
C VAL A 41 -0.10 -6.43 -0.88
N MET A 42 -0.46 -7.61 -0.38
CA MET A 42 0.01 -8.89 -0.95
C MET A 42 -0.38 -9.05 -2.42
N LYS A 43 -1.60 -8.64 -2.78
CA LYS A 43 -2.09 -8.65 -4.17
C LYS A 43 -1.33 -7.66 -5.06
N PHE A 44 -0.94 -6.51 -4.54
CA PHE A 44 -0.14 -5.55 -5.30
C PHE A 44 1.28 -6.09 -5.53
N GLU A 45 1.91 -6.65 -4.49
CA GLU A 45 3.27 -7.18 -4.56
C GLU A 45 3.42 -8.40 -5.47
N SER A 46 2.36 -9.18 -5.66
CA SER A 46 2.37 -10.27 -6.65
C SER A 46 2.49 -9.76 -8.10
N SER A 47 2.17 -8.49 -8.35
CA SER A 47 2.37 -7.83 -9.66
C SER A 47 3.72 -7.13 -9.82
N VAL A 48 4.52 -7.04 -8.75
CA VAL A 48 5.85 -6.42 -8.78
C VAL A 48 6.86 -7.38 -9.40
N MET A 49 7.59 -6.90 -10.41
CA MET A 49 8.56 -7.70 -11.17
C MET A 49 10.01 -7.48 -10.73
N ILE A 50 10.30 -6.42 -9.96
CA ILE A 50 11.64 -6.13 -9.45
C ILE A 50 11.84 -6.88 -8.13
N PRO A 51 12.73 -7.92 -8.07
CA PRO A 51 12.87 -8.75 -6.87
C PRO A 51 13.27 -7.95 -5.62
N ALA A 52 14.18 -6.99 -5.78
CA ALA A 52 14.68 -6.15 -4.68
C ALA A 52 13.62 -5.19 -4.10
N ALA A 53 12.50 -4.96 -4.81
CA ALA A 53 11.42 -4.08 -4.37
C ALA A 53 10.13 -4.85 -4.05
N LYS A 54 10.14 -6.17 -4.13
CA LYS A 54 8.94 -7.02 -4.07
C LYS A 54 8.18 -6.92 -2.74
N THR A 55 8.89 -6.73 -1.62
CA THR A 55 8.33 -6.64 -0.26
C THR A 55 8.15 -5.20 0.21
N ARG A 56 8.42 -4.20 -0.64
CA ARG A 56 8.44 -2.79 -0.22
C ARG A 56 7.14 -2.37 0.46
N MET A 57 5.99 -2.85 -0.03
CA MET A 57 4.69 -2.44 0.51
C MET A 57 4.37 -3.17 1.81
N SER A 58 4.71 -4.45 1.94
CA SER A 58 4.59 -5.21 3.19
C SER A 58 5.52 -4.65 4.27
N ASP A 59 6.72 -4.21 3.89
CA ASP A 59 7.69 -3.60 4.79
C ASP A 59 7.16 -2.26 5.31
N LEU A 60 6.63 -1.41 4.42
CA LEU A 60 5.99 -0.15 4.80
C LEU A 60 4.75 -0.35 5.67
N PHE A 61 3.91 -1.33 5.34
CA PHE A 61 2.72 -1.66 6.10
C PHE A 61 3.08 -2.09 7.53
N THR A 62 3.98 -3.07 7.67
CA THR A 62 4.36 -3.64 8.97
C THR A 62 5.13 -2.65 9.84
N LYS A 63 5.99 -1.83 9.23
CA LYS A 63 6.81 -0.86 9.96
C LYS A 63 6.02 0.33 10.51
N ASN A 64 4.97 0.77 9.81
CA ASN A 64 4.32 2.05 10.10
C ASN A 64 2.87 1.90 10.59
N ILE A 65 2.17 0.82 10.26
CA ILE A 65 0.76 0.62 10.61
C ILE A 65 0.64 -0.33 11.81
N LYS A 66 0.42 0.25 12.99
CA LYS A 66 0.26 -0.49 14.25
C LYS A 66 -1.09 -1.19 14.37
#